data_AF-A0A5C3PKJ7-F1
#
_entry.id   AF-A0A5C3PKJ7-F1
#
_cell.length_a   1.000
_cell.length_b   1.000
_cell.length_c   1.000
_cell.angle_alpha   90.00
_cell.angle_beta   90.00
_cell.angle_gamma   90.00
#
_symmetry.space_group_name_H-M   'P 1'
#
loop_
_entity.id
_entity.type
_entity.pdbx_description
1 polymer ?
#
loop_
_entity_poly.entity_id
_entity_poly.type
_entity_poly.pdbx_seq_one_letter_code
_entity_poly.pdbx_strand_id
1 'polypeptide(L)'
;MGPHLPKPQLEAQVQVVPSPLPHQGASLPIPPLPPRPKRPETLAHKVAWGWVDTIIKFLQVNRDRAKESPTVAQLAFKAMVTAVTELEEQKNLISFDVITSTGLYKVVKALASADVRARKARPSEQAAGVVECWEGRFPGWLSDGDSEGGMEVDR
;
A
#
# COMPACT_ATOMS: atom_id res chain seq x y z
N MET A 1 17.22 -71.49 -14.06
CA MET A 1 16.97 -70.67 -12.86
C MET A 1 17.74 -69.37 -13.01
N GLY A 2 17.04 -68.25 -13.18
CA GLY A 2 17.60 -66.91 -13.16
C GLY A 2 16.53 -65.98 -12.59
N PRO A 3 16.83 -65.15 -11.58
CA PRO A 3 15.80 -64.37 -10.90
C PRO A 3 15.35 -63.21 -11.79
N HIS A 4 14.04 -63.16 -12.07
CA HIS A 4 13.39 -61.99 -12.64
C HIS A 4 13.34 -60.88 -11.60
N LEU A 5 14.07 -59.79 -11.82
CA LEU A 5 13.88 -58.53 -11.10
C LEU A 5 12.53 -57.90 -11.51
N PRO A 6 11.73 -57.39 -10.57
CA PRO A 6 10.58 -56.56 -10.92
C PRO A 6 11.05 -55.15 -11.32
N LYS A 7 10.50 -54.64 -12.44
CA LYS A 7 10.65 -53.24 -12.89
C LYS A 7 10.03 -52.29 -11.85
N PRO A 8 10.67 -51.16 -11.50
CA PRO A 8 9.98 -50.11 -10.76
C PRO A 8 8.92 -49.46 -11.66
N GLN A 9 7.69 -49.48 -11.18
CA GLN A 9 6.54 -48.80 -11.76
C GLN A 9 6.79 -47.28 -11.65
N LEU A 10 6.98 -46.64 -12.80
CA LEU A 10 7.09 -45.19 -12.90
C LEU A 10 5.71 -44.60 -12.59
N GLU A 11 5.44 -44.32 -11.32
CA GLU A 11 4.32 -43.47 -10.93
C GLU A 11 4.59 -42.09 -11.52
N ALA A 12 3.88 -41.79 -12.61
CA ALA A 12 3.78 -40.46 -13.16
C ALA A 12 3.12 -39.58 -12.09
N GLN A 13 3.94 -38.96 -11.25
CA GLN A 13 3.52 -37.86 -10.41
C GLN A 13 3.06 -36.75 -11.37
N VAL A 14 1.74 -36.67 -11.54
CA VAL A 14 1.08 -35.51 -12.14
C VAL A 14 1.47 -34.34 -11.27
N GLN A 15 2.48 -33.60 -11.71
CA GLN A 15 2.83 -32.32 -11.15
C GLN A 15 1.62 -31.42 -11.42
N VAL A 16 0.71 -31.35 -10.44
CA VAL A 16 -0.30 -30.32 -10.38
C VAL A 16 0.48 -29.04 -10.14
N VAL A 17 0.95 -28.43 -11.22
CA VAL A 17 1.43 -27.05 -11.21
C VAL A 17 0.21 -26.25 -10.76
N PRO A 18 0.21 -25.62 -9.57
CA PRO A 18 -0.89 -24.74 -9.23
C PRO A 18 -0.86 -23.62 -10.26
N SER A 19 -1.89 -23.55 -11.09
CA SER A 19 -2.10 -22.44 -12.01
C SER A 19 -1.93 -21.15 -11.21
N PRO A 20 -1.13 -20.17 -11.68
CA PRO A 20 -1.08 -18.88 -11.02
C PRO A 20 -2.48 -18.28 -11.15
N LEU A 21 -3.21 -18.26 -10.03
CA LEU A 21 -4.49 -17.57 -9.91
C LEU A 21 -4.36 -16.20 -10.59
N PRO A 22 -5.22 -15.84 -11.54
CA PRO A 22 -5.30 -14.45 -11.97
C PRO A 22 -5.75 -13.68 -10.74
N HIS A 23 -4.81 -13.01 -10.06
CA HIS A 23 -5.15 -11.97 -9.11
C HIS A 23 -5.75 -10.85 -9.94
N GLN A 24 -7.03 -10.99 -10.33
CA GLN A 24 -7.91 -9.85 -10.58
C GLN A 24 -8.15 -9.20 -9.22
N GLY A 25 -7.09 -8.64 -8.63
CA GLY A 25 -7.24 -7.65 -7.59
C GLY A 25 -7.98 -6.50 -8.23
N ALA A 26 -9.17 -6.19 -7.72
CA ALA A 26 -9.85 -4.95 -8.06
C ALA A 26 -8.81 -3.83 -8.01
N SER A 27 -8.61 -3.15 -9.14
CA SER A 27 -7.62 -2.08 -9.26
C SER A 27 -7.94 -1.04 -8.20
N LEU A 28 -7.15 -0.99 -7.12
CA LEU A 28 -7.42 -0.05 -6.05
C LEU A 28 -7.26 1.37 -6.57
N PRO A 29 -8.27 2.23 -6.34
CA PRO A 29 -8.19 3.60 -6.79
C PRO A 29 -7.05 4.32 -6.05
N ILE A 30 -6.24 5.04 -6.82
CA ILE A 30 -5.26 5.97 -6.24
C ILE A 30 -6.09 7.16 -5.71
N PRO A 31 -5.99 7.51 -4.42
CA PRO A 31 -6.80 8.57 -3.87
C PRO A 31 -6.41 9.94 -4.47
N PRO A 32 -7.37 10.86 -4.67
CA PRO A 32 -7.06 12.24 -5.04
C PRO A 32 -6.29 12.93 -3.91
N LEU A 33 -5.20 13.60 -4.25
CA LEU A 33 -4.36 14.33 -3.31
C LEU A 33 -4.73 15.81 -3.23
N PRO A 34 -4.57 16.45 -2.06
CA PRO A 34 -4.65 17.90 -1.96
C PRO A 34 -3.52 18.55 -2.80
N PRO A 35 -3.76 19.74 -3.37
CA PRO A 35 -2.72 20.48 -4.08
C PRO A 35 -1.60 20.85 -3.10
N ARG A 36 -0.35 20.69 -3.54
CA ARG A 36 0.80 21.06 -2.70
C ARG A 36 0.75 22.56 -2.36
N PRO A 37 0.88 22.93 -1.08
CA PRO A 37 0.81 24.32 -0.68
C PRO A 37 1.97 25.11 -1.30
N LYS A 38 1.69 26.35 -1.75
CA LYS A 38 2.70 27.27 -2.29
C LYS A 38 3.61 27.89 -1.21
N ARG A 39 3.31 27.65 0.07
CA ARG A 39 4.03 28.20 1.22
C ARG A 39 5.25 27.35 1.58
N PRO A 40 6.23 27.90 2.33
CA PRO A 40 7.37 27.12 2.80
C PRO A 40 6.90 25.93 3.65
N GLU A 41 7.26 24.73 3.21
CA GLU A 41 6.93 23.48 3.89
C GLU A 41 7.89 23.24 5.07
N THR A 42 7.34 22.82 6.21
CA THR A 42 8.16 22.32 7.32
C THR A 42 8.87 21.03 6.91
N LEU A 43 9.92 20.64 7.63
CA LEU A 43 10.59 19.35 7.38
C LEU A 43 9.60 18.18 7.44
N ALA A 44 8.66 18.20 8.40
CA ALA A 44 7.62 17.18 8.53
C ALA A 44 6.73 17.09 7.28
N HIS A 45 6.34 18.23 6.68
CA HIS A 45 5.58 18.24 5.43
C HIS A 45 6.38 17.63 4.28
N LYS A 46 7.66 17.99 4.14
CA LYS A 46 8.52 17.44 3.08
C LYS A 46 8.68 15.93 3.19
N VAL A 47 8.90 15.42 4.41
CA VAL A 47 9.00 13.98 4.68
C VAL A 47 7.68 13.28 4.37
N ALA A 48 6.55 13.84 4.83
CA ALA A 48 5.22 13.29 4.56
C ALA A 48 4.90 13.23 3.07
N TRP A 49 5.23 14.27 2.30
CA TRP A 49 5.11 14.25 0.84
C TRP A 49 5.98 13.17 0.19
N GLY A 50 7.20 12.97 0.69
CA GLY A 50 8.07 11.89 0.23
C GLY A 50 7.46 10.51 0.40
N TRP A 51 6.82 10.25 1.55
CA TRP A 51 6.08 9.00 1.76
C TRP A 51 4.85 8.89 0.86
N VAL A 52 4.06 9.96 0.74
CA VAL A 52 2.89 10.03 -0.15
C VAL A 52 3.27 9.68 -1.59
N ASP A 53 4.29 10.35 -2.14
CA ASP A 53 4.76 10.12 -3.51
C ASP A 53 5.23 8.67 -3.71
N THR A 54 5.95 8.13 -2.73
CA THR A 54 6.49 6.77 -2.77
C THR A 54 5.38 5.73 -2.80
N ILE A 55 4.37 5.87 -1.91
CA ILE A 55 3.25 4.93 -1.84
C ILE A 55 2.38 5.04 -3.08
N ILE A 56 2.08 6.25 -3.57
CA ILE A 56 1.31 6.44 -4.81
C ILE A 56 2.02 5.80 -6.00
N LYS A 57 3.33 6.03 -6.14
CA LYS A 57 4.12 5.43 -7.21
C LYS A 57 4.05 3.90 -7.15
N PHE A 58 4.14 3.32 -5.95
CA PHE A 58 3.96 1.88 -5.78
C PHE A 58 2.55 1.42 -6.19
N LEU A 59 1.50 2.10 -5.76
CA LEU A 59 0.12 1.76 -6.11
C LEU A 59 -0.11 1.83 -7.63
N GLN A 60 0.45 2.84 -8.31
CA GLN A 60 0.45 2.97 -9.76
C GLN A 60 1.15 1.79 -10.43
N VAL A 61 2.40 1.52 -10.04
CA VAL A 61 3.21 0.42 -10.60
C VAL A 61 2.55 -0.95 -10.35
N ASN A 62 1.92 -1.14 -9.19
CA ASN A 62 1.23 -2.38 -8.87
C ASN A 62 -0.08 -2.53 -9.66
N ARG A 63 -0.82 -1.44 -9.88
CA ARG A 63 -2.01 -1.41 -10.73
C ARG A 63 -1.67 -1.73 -12.19
N ASP A 64 -0.63 -1.09 -12.71
CA ASP A 64 -0.17 -1.25 -14.10
C ASP A 64 0.91 -2.33 -14.24
N ARG A 65 0.99 -3.28 -13.29
CA ARG A 65 2.07 -4.27 -13.20
C ARG A 65 2.33 -5.06 -14.49
N ALA A 66 1.31 -5.30 -15.31
CA ALA A 66 1.45 -5.97 -16.60
C ALA A 66 2.22 -5.16 -17.66
N LYS A 67 2.29 -3.84 -17.50
CA LYS A 67 2.98 -2.89 -18.39
C LYS A 67 4.37 -2.50 -17.86
N GLU A 68 4.63 -2.76 -16.58
CA GLU A 68 5.86 -2.36 -15.90
C GLU A 68 6.94 -3.42 -16.01
N SER A 69 8.20 -2.98 -16.07
CA SER A 69 9.33 -3.92 -16.04
C SER A 69 9.46 -4.56 -14.64
N PRO A 70 9.93 -5.82 -14.55
CA PRO A 70 10.14 -6.47 -13.25
C PRO A 70 11.03 -5.66 -12.30
N THR A 71 12.04 -4.97 -12.85
CA THR A 71 12.95 -4.10 -12.10
C THR A 71 12.23 -2.89 -11.52
N VAL A 72 11.36 -2.23 -12.29
CA VAL A 72 10.58 -1.07 -11.81
C VAL A 72 9.62 -1.49 -10.69
N ALA A 73 8.91 -2.62 -10.87
CA ALA A 73 8.04 -3.18 -9.84
C ALA A 73 8.79 -3.50 -8.54
N GLN A 74 9.98 -4.11 -8.65
CA GLN A 74 10.80 -4.43 -7.48
C GLN A 74 11.33 -3.19 -6.75
N LEU A 75 11.76 -2.16 -7.49
CA LEU A 75 12.24 -0.90 -6.91
C LEU A 75 11.10 -0.14 -6.21
N ALA A 76 9.94 -0.04 -6.84
CA ALA A 76 8.76 0.60 -6.25
C ALA A 76 8.32 -0.14 -4.97
N PHE A 77 8.32 -1.48 -4.99
CA PHE A 77 8.02 -2.28 -3.80
C PHE A 77 9.02 -2.03 -2.68
N LYS A 78 10.33 -2.05 -2.95
CA LYS A 78 11.37 -1.80 -1.93
C LYS A 78 11.22 -0.42 -1.31
N ALA A 79 11.01 0.61 -2.14
CA ALA A 79 10.84 1.98 -1.67
C ALA A 79 9.59 2.11 -0.77
N MET A 80 8.48 1.50 -1.17
CA MET A 80 7.25 1.50 -0.38
C MET A 80 7.42 0.78 0.97
N VAL A 81 8.13 -0.36 1.01
CA VAL A 81 8.43 -1.06 2.27
C VAL A 81 9.22 -0.16 3.22
N THR A 82 10.23 0.56 2.71
CA THR A 82 10.98 1.53 3.52
C THR A 82 10.07 2.65 4.03
N ALA A 83 9.26 3.25 3.14
CA ALA A 83 8.35 4.33 3.52
C ALA A 83 7.33 3.92 4.59
N VAL A 84 6.71 2.74 4.47
CA VAL A 84 5.74 2.28 5.48
C VAL A 84 6.39 1.94 6.82
N THR A 85 7.65 1.47 6.79
CA THR A 85 8.42 1.20 8.02
C THR A 85 8.72 2.50 8.77
N GLU A 86 9.23 3.51 8.05
CA GLU A 86 9.48 4.84 8.63
C GLU A 86 8.19 5.50 9.15
N LEU A 87 7.09 5.35 8.42
CA LEU A 87 5.76 5.80 8.85
C LEU A 87 5.31 5.11 10.14
N GLU A 88 5.50 3.80 10.24
CA GLU A 88 5.13 3.03 11.43
C GLU A 88 5.91 3.49 12.66
N GLU A 89 7.21 3.75 12.50
CA GLU A 89 8.07 4.28 13.57
C GLU A 89 7.63 5.69 14.02
N GLN A 90 7.19 6.53 13.09
CA GLN A 90 6.83 7.92 13.36
C GLN A 90 5.34 8.17 13.58
N LYS A 91 4.48 7.14 13.50
CA LYS A 91 3.01 7.29 13.49
C LYS A 91 2.45 8.08 14.67
N ASN A 92 3.10 8.05 15.83
CA ASN A 92 2.67 8.79 17.03
C ASN A 92 3.15 10.26 17.07
N LEU A 93 4.13 10.62 16.24
CA LEU A 93 4.79 11.93 16.24
C LEU A 93 4.24 12.86 15.16
N ILE A 94 3.66 12.29 14.09
CA ILE A 94 3.09 13.09 13.00
C ILE A 94 1.83 13.80 13.52
N SER A 95 1.74 15.10 13.23
CA SER A 95 0.63 15.96 13.64
C SER A 95 -0.57 15.81 12.70
N PHE A 96 -1.76 16.13 13.21
CA PHE A 96 -2.99 16.15 12.42
C PHE A 96 -2.90 17.04 11.17
N ASP A 97 -2.30 18.23 11.32
CA ASP A 97 -2.10 19.18 10.22
C ASP A 97 -1.27 18.57 9.07
N VAL A 98 -0.15 17.91 9.39
CA VAL A 98 0.68 17.24 8.37
C VAL A 98 -0.07 16.08 7.71
N ILE A 99 -0.81 15.28 8.49
CA ILE A 99 -1.58 14.14 7.97
C ILE A 99 -2.64 14.60 6.97
N THR A 100 -3.35 15.68 7.28
CA THR A 100 -4.47 16.18 6.47
C THR A 100 -4.01 17.02 5.30
N SER A 101 -3.05 17.94 5.48
CA SER A 101 -2.57 18.84 4.43
C SER A 101 -1.85 18.12 3.30
N THR A 102 -1.26 16.95 3.57
CA THR A 102 -0.55 16.14 2.56
C THR A 102 -1.41 15.02 1.96
N GLY A 103 -2.59 14.77 2.52
CA GLY A 103 -3.42 13.62 2.15
C GLY A 103 -2.82 12.27 2.56
N LEU A 104 -1.84 12.26 3.46
CA LEU A 104 -1.11 11.08 3.90
C LEU A 104 -2.04 9.98 4.43
N TYR A 105 -3.07 10.34 5.22
CA TYR A 105 -4.06 9.37 5.70
C TYR A 105 -4.71 8.57 4.56
N LYS A 106 -5.17 9.25 3.51
CA LYS A 106 -5.87 8.61 2.38
C LYS A 106 -4.97 7.62 1.65
N VAL A 107 -3.70 7.99 1.46
CA VAL A 107 -2.71 7.16 0.76
C VAL A 107 -2.32 5.93 1.59
N VAL A 108 -2.10 6.10 2.89
CA VAL A 108 -1.78 4.97 3.79
C VAL A 108 -2.98 4.02 3.91
N LYS A 109 -4.21 4.55 3.97
CA LYS A 109 -5.43 3.74 3.96
C LYS A 109 -5.59 2.95 2.66
N ALA A 110 -5.33 3.57 1.51
CA ALA A 110 -5.32 2.86 0.23
C ALA A 110 -4.29 1.71 0.19
N LEU A 111 -3.10 1.92 0.78
CA LEU A 111 -2.09 0.87 0.92
C LEU A 111 -2.54 -0.24 1.88
N ALA A 112 -3.22 0.09 2.98
CA ALA A 112 -3.77 -0.88 3.92
C ALA A 112 -4.80 -1.80 3.23
N SER A 113 -5.65 -1.22 2.36
CA SER A 113 -6.61 -1.99 1.56
C SER A 113 -5.99 -2.75 0.39
N ALA A 114 -4.68 -2.62 0.14
CA ALA A 114 -4.02 -3.21 -1.02
C ALA A 114 -3.64 -4.68 -0.92
N ASP A 115 -3.84 -5.31 0.24
CA ASP A 115 -3.50 -6.70 0.54
C ASP A 115 -2.10 -7.11 0.02
N VAL A 116 -1.16 -6.17 0.12
CA VAL A 116 0.22 -6.37 -0.31
C VAL A 116 0.91 -7.21 0.76
N ARG A 117 1.25 -8.45 0.38
CA ARG A 117 1.98 -9.39 1.22
C ARG A 117 3.27 -9.82 0.55
N ALA A 118 4.37 -9.77 1.31
CA ALA A 118 5.65 -10.34 0.91
C ALA A 118 6.10 -11.39 1.93
N ARG A 119 7.02 -12.27 1.52
CA ARG A 119 7.53 -13.37 2.38
C ARG A 119 8.10 -12.89 3.72
N LYS A 120 8.61 -11.67 3.80
CA LYS A 120 9.31 -11.12 4.98
C LYS A 120 8.74 -9.77 5.45
N ALA A 121 7.74 -9.23 4.77
CA ALA A 121 7.17 -7.93 5.08
C ALA A 121 5.67 -7.98 4.86
N ARG A 122 4.92 -7.24 5.68
CA ARG A 122 3.47 -7.14 5.57
C ARG A 122 3.04 -5.67 5.47
N PRO A 123 3.36 -4.99 4.34
CA PRO A 123 3.17 -3.55 4.23
C PRO A 123 1.72 -3.10 4.44
N SER A 124 0.74 -3.85 3.94
CA SER A 124 -0.66 -3.51 4.14
C SER A 124 -1.11 -3.67 5.60
N GLU A 125 -0.58 -4.65 6.33
CA GLU A 125 -0.86 -4.79 7.77
C GLU A 125 -0.19 -3.69 8.59
N GLN A 126 1.05 -3.33 8.25
CA GLN A 126 1.74 -2.18 8.87
C GLN A 126 0.98 -0.87 8.62
N ALA A 127 0.55 -0.65 7.38
CA ALA A 127 -0.27 0.51 7.01
C ALA A 127 -1.61 0.53 7.77
N ALA A 128 -2.27 -0.62 7.93
CA ALA A 128 -3.48 -0.72 8.74
C ALA A 128 -3.23 -0.31 10.20
N GLY A 129 -2.14 -0.79 10.81
CA GLY A 129 -1.75 -0.40 12.17
C GLY A 129 -1.34 1.09 12.31
N VAL A 130 -0.97 1.76 11.22
CA VAL A 130 -0.79 3.23 11.18
C VAL A 130 -2.13 3.94 11.12
N VAL A 131 -3.05 3.47 10.27
CA VAL A 131 -4.42 4.01 10.15
C VAL A 131 -5.16 3.92 11.48
N GLU A 132 -5.20 2.74 12.11
CA GLU A 132 -5.84 2.52 13.41
C GLU A 132 -5.26 3.45 14.50
N CYS A 133 -3.93 3.63 14.49
CA CYS A 133 -3.27 4.54 15.42
C CYS A 133 -3.74 5.99 15.23
N TRP A 134 -3.82 6.47 14.00
CA TRP A 134 -4.28 7.84 13.72
C TRP A 134 -5.77 8.03 13.98
N GLU A 135 -6.61 7.06 13.64
CA GLU A 135 -8.05 7.09 13.96
C GLU A 135 -8.29 7.10 15.47
N GLY A 136 -7.49 6.35 16.24
CA GLY A 136 -7.53 6.40 17.70
C GLY A 136 -7.03 7.73 18.28
N ARG A 137 -6.03 8.37 17.66
CA ARG A 137 -5.50 9.68 18.08
C ARG A 137 -6.41 10.86 17.68
N PHE A 138 -7.15 10.73 16.58
CA PHE A 138 -7.97 11.79 16.00
C PHE A 138 -9.38 11.27 15.65
N PRO A 139 -10.15 10.81 16.65
CA PRO A 139 -11.41 10.09 16.43
C PRO A 139 -12.47 10.95 15.75
N GLY A 140 -12.90 10.55 14.55
CA GLY A 140 -13.92 11.25 13.76
C GLY A 140 -13.40 12.42 12.91
N TRP A 141 -12.10 12.71 12.92
CA TRP A 141 -11.51 13.83 12.17
C TRP A 141 -10.90 13.40 10.83
N LEU A 142 -10.52 12.12 10.71
CA LEU A 142 -9.98 11.55 9.48
C LEU A 142 -11.11 10.81 8.76
N SER A 143 -11.59 11.35 7.64
CA SER A 143 -12.72 10.78 6.89
C SER A 143 -12.38 10.61 5.40
N ASP A 144 -13.09 9.69 4.73
CA ASP A 144 -12.77 9.19 3.39
C ASP A 144 -13.05 10.17 2.25
N GLY A 145 -13.89 11.19 2.43
CA GLY A 145 -14.26 12.07 1.32
C GLY A 145 -15.08 13.28 1.72
N ASP A 146 -14.78 14.37 1.03
CA ASP A 146 -15.62 15.52 0.70
C ASP A 146 -16.77 15.86 1.65
N SER A 147 -16.52 16.80 2.56
CA SER A 147 -17.55 17.82 2.83
C SER A 147 -17.65 18.77 1.63
N GLU A 148 -18.08 18.25 0.47
CA GLU A 148 -18.96 19.01 -0.42
C GLU A 148 -20.35 18.99 0.24
N GLY A 149 -20.46 19.77 1.32
CA GLY A 149 -21.69 20.09 1.99
C GLY A 149 -21.62 21.57 2.26
N GLY A 150 -21.87 22.36 1.22
CA GLY A 150 -22.07 23.79 1.35
C GLY A 150 -23.14 24.03 2.40
N MET A 151 -22.72 24.50 3.58
CA MET A 151 -23.60 25.33 4.37
C MET A 151 -23.58 26.70 3.70
N GLU A 152 -24.47 26.90 2.74
CA GLU A 152 -25.14 28.19 2.61
C GLU A 152 -25.77 28.47 3.97
N VAL A 153 -25.02 29.15 4.83
CA VAL A 153 -25.60 29.87 5.97
C VAL A 153 -26.23 31.12 5.38
N ASP A 154 -27.47 30.98 4.94
CA ASP A 154 -28.36 32.13 4.83
C ASP A 154 -28.65 32.60 6.27
N ARG A 155 -28.00 33.69 6.67
CA ARG A 155 -28.43 34.55 7.78
C ARG A 155 -27.80 35.93 7.71
#